data_AF-A0A2V8GGA3-F1
#
_entry.id   AF-A0A2V8GGA3-F1
#
_cell.length_a   1.000
_cell.length_b   1.000
_cell.length_c   1.000
_cell.angle_alpha   90.00
_cell.angle_beta   90.00
_cell.angle_gamma   90.00
#
_symmetry.space_group_name_H-M   'P 1'
#
loop_
_entity.id
_entity.type
_entity.pdbx_description
1 polymer ?
#
loop_
_entity_poly.entity_id
_entity_poly.type
_entity_poly.pdbx_seq_one_letter_code
_entity_poly.pdbx_strand_id
1 'polypeptide(L)'
;SVCPKTGLPDFGEIRITYVPGDRCIELKSLKYYMIEFRNRGIFYEAVTNQILDDLVAACQPRRMTVVGDFSVRGGIKTVVTATYNAP
;
A
#
# COMPACT_ATOMS: atom_id res chain seq x y z
N SER A 1 6.15 -3.18 7.50
CA SER A 1 5.79 -4.60 7.61
C SER A 1 7.01 -5.40 8.03
N VAL A 2 6.81 -6.68 8.31
CA VAL A 2 7.91 -7.63 8.50
C VAL A 2 7.78 -8.73 7.46
N CYS A 3 8.92 -9.33 7.11
CA CYS A 3 8.92 -10.39 6.13
C CYS A 3 8.29 -11.65 6.75
N PRO A 4 7.25 -12.27 6.14
CA PRO A 4 6.60 -13.45 6.69
C PRO A 4 7.53 -14.63 6.95
N LYS A 5 8.67 -14.70 6.26
CA LYS A 5 9.61 -15.82 6.33
C LYS A 5 10.71 -15.61 7.36
N THR A 6 11.28 -14.41 7.43
CA THR A 6 12.47 -14.13 8.27
C THR A 6 12.15 -13.31 9.51
N GLY A 7 10.98 -12.69 9.60
CA GLY A 7 10.62 -11.76 10.67
C GLY A 7 11.38 -10.43 10.64
N LEU A 8 12.31 -10.24 9.70
CA LEU A 8 13.07 -9.01 9.58
C LEU A 8 12.19 -7.86 9.06
N PRO A 9 12.38 -6.63 9.59
CA PRO A 9 11.60 -5.48 9.19
C PRO A 9 11.82 -5.12 7.71
N ASP A 10 10.71 -4.77 7.06
CA ASP A 10 10.66 -4.26 5.71
C ASP A 10 10.45 -2.75 5.71
N PHE A 11 11.19 -2.08 4.85
CA PHE A 11 11.10 -0.64 4.63
C PHE A 11 10.77 -0.39 3.16
N GLY A 12 10.01 0.67 2.90
CA GLY A 12 9.62 1.08 1.57
C GLY A 12 8.82 2.37 1.59
N GLU A 13 8.72 3.01 0.44
CA GLU A 13 7.87 4.16 0.20
C GLU A 13 6.56 3.70 -0.45
N ILE A 14 5.41 4.10 0.10
CA ILE A 14 4.10 3.89 -0.51
C ILE A 14 3.64 5.20 -1.13
N ARG A 15 3.52 5.24 -2.47
CA ARG A 15 2.97 6.38 -3.21
C ARG A 15 1.53 6.08 -3.63
N ILE A 16 0.59 6.90 -3.18
CA ILE A 16 -0.83 6.79 -3.52
C ILE A 16 -1.18 7.98 -4.39
N THR A 17 -1.60 7.71 -5.64
CA THR A 17 -2.12 8.73 -6.56
C THR A 17 -3.55 8.37 -6.90
N TYR A 18 -4.50 9.28 -6.68
CA TYR A 18 -5.91 9.00 -6.95
C TYR A 18 -6.68 10.23 -7.43
N VAL A 19 -7.77 9.98 -8.15
CA VAL A 19 -8.80 10.97 -8.44
C VAL A 19 -10.02 10.62 -7.61
N PRO A 20 -10.43 11.47 -6.64
CA PRO A 20 -11.53 11.17 -5.74
C PRO A 20 -12.87 11.07 -6.49
N GLY A 21 -13.78 10.29 -5.92
CA GLY A 21 -15.22 10.40 -6.20
C GLY A 21 -15.83 11.48 -5.30
N ASP A 22 -16.87 11.11 -4.54
CA ASP A 22 -17.53 12.01 -3.59
C ASP A 22 -16.82 12.10 -2.22
N ARG A 23 -15.81 11.25 -1.99
CA ARG A 23 -15.09 11.15 -0.72
C ARG A 23 -13.58 11.26 -0.92
N CYS A 24 -12.93 11.92 0.02
CA CYS A 24 -11.48 12.00 0.12
C CYS A 24 -10.96 11.19 1.31
N ILE A 25 -9.73 10.70 1.21
CA ILE A 25 -9.06 10.02 2.33
C ILE A 25 -8.55 11.07 3.32
N GLU A 26 -8.86 10.88 4.61
CA GLU A 26 -8.39 11.74 5.69
C GLU A 26 -6.99 11.31 6.14
N LEU A 27 -6.04 12.25 6.22
CA LEU A 27 -4.61 11.93 6.35
C LEU A 27 -4.22 11.34 7.72
N LYS A 28 -4.90 11.72 8.81
CA LYS A 28 -4.62 11.15 10.14
C LYS A 28 -5.01 9.67 10.18
N SER A 29 -6.18 9.32 9.65
CA SER A 29 -6.66 7.94 9.54
C SER A 29 -5.73 7.11 8.64
N LEU A 30 -5.31 7.65 7.49
CA LEU A 30 -4.35 6.99 6.60
C LEU A 30 -3.02 6.71 7.31
N LYS A 31 -2.50 7.65 8.10
CA LYS A 31 -1.30 7.42 8.92
C LYS A 31 -1.48 6.25 9.89
N TYR A 32 -2.61 6.18 10.60
CA TYR A 32 -2.86 5.09 11.55
C TYR A 32 -3.01 3.75 10.84
N TYR A 33 -3.75 3.71 9.73
CA TYR A 33 -3.85 2.53 8.88
C TYR A 33 -2.47 2.03 8.41
N MET A 34 -1.57 2.91 7.98
CA MET A 34 -0.20 2.52 7.61
C MET A 34 0.60 1.96 8.78
N ILE A 35 0.38 2.46 10.00
CA ILE A 35 1.07 1.97 11.22
C ILE A 35 0.65 0.53 11.56
N GLU A 36 -0.58 0.12 11.25
CA GLU A 36 -1.06 -1.25 11.53
C GLU A 36 -0.23 -2.33 10.81
N PHE A 37 0.37 -1.98 9.66
CA PHE A 37 1.26 -2.89 8.94
C PHE A 37 2.63 -3.06 9.60
N ARG A 38 3.02 -2.26 10.60
CA ARG A 38 4.40 -2.22 11.14
C ARG A 38 4.91 -3.60 11.54
N ASN A 39 4.13 -4.35 12.31
CA ASN A 39 4.50 -5.66 12.85
C ASN A 39 3.81 -6.82 12.12
N ARG A 40 3.15 -6.55 10.99
CA ARG A 40 2.40 -7.56 10.24
C ARG A 40 3.32 -8.27 9.25
N GLY A 41 3.30 -9.60 9.30
CA GLY A 41 3.94 -10.46 8.30
C GLY A 41 3.16 -10.43 6.99
N ILE A 42 3.68 -9.73 5.97
CA ILE A 42 3.01 -9.62 4.67
C ILE A 42 4.02 -9.43 3.54
N PHE A 43 3.77 -10.06 2.38
CA PHE A 43 4.58 -9.87 1.16
C PHE A 43 4.33 -8.49 0.53
N TYR A 44 5.30 -8.00 -0.23
CA TYR A 44 5.27 -6.68 -0.87
C TYR A 44 4.09 -6.52 -1.84
N GLU A 45 3.81 -7.58 -2.59
CA GLU A 45 2.71 -7.66 -3.54
C GLU A 45 1.37 -7.64 -2.82
N ALA A 46 1.26 -8.44 -1.75
CA ALA A 46 0.04 -8.55 -0.97
C ALA A 46 -0.29 -7.24 -0.24
N VAL A 47 0.70 -6.58 0.39
CA VAL A 47 0.46 -5.31 1.09
C VAL A 47 0.08 -4.20 0.12
N THR A 48 0.69 -4.14 -1.07
CA THR A 48 0.38 -3.11 -2.07
C THR A 48 -1.04 -3.27 -2.63
N ASN A 49 -1.45 -4.51 -2.94
CA ASN A 49 -2.82 -4.79 -3.39
C ASN A 49 -3.84 -4.52 -2.27
N GLN A 50 -3.56 -4.97 -1.04
CA GLN A 50 -4.46 -4.74 0.08
C GLN A 50 -4.65 -3.24 0.37
N ILE A 51 -3.60 -2.42 0.31
CA ILE A 51 -3.72 -0.97 0.44
C ILE A 51 -4.64 -0.39 -0.64
N LEU A 52 -4.51 -0.83 -1.89
CA LEU A 52 -5.40 -0.37 -2.96
C LEU A 52 -6.86 -0.76 -2.67
N ASP A 53 -7.11 -2.03 -2.35
CA ASP A 53 -8.45 -2.56 -2.12
C ASP A 53 -9.16 -1.84 -0.97
N ASP A 54 -8.45 -1.68 0.17
CA ASP A 54 -8.99 -1.03 1.37
C ASP A 54 -9.31 0.45 1.10
N LEU A 55 -8.44 1.18 0.38
CA LEU A 55 -8.66 2.58 0.05
C LEU A 55 -9.76 2.77 -0.99
N VAL A 56 -9.87 1.88 -1.99
CA VAL A 56 -10.97 1.88 -2.96
C VAL A 56 -12.30 1.66 -2.26
N ALA A 57 -12.38 0.72 -1.33
CA ALA A 57 -13.58 0.47 -0.53
C ALA A 57 -13.96 1.68 0.34
N ALA A 58 -12.96 2.39 0.90
CA ALA A 58 -13.19 3.53 1.78
C ALA A 58 -13.71 4.78 1.06
N CYS A 59 -13.17 5.12 -0.13
CA CYS A 59 -13.47 6.40 -0.79
C CYS A 59 -14.10 6.30 -2.19
N GLN A 60 -14.21 5.11 -2.76
CA GLN A 60 -14.81 4.89 -4.10
C GLN A 60 -14.27 5.87 -5.16
N PRO A 61 -12.94 5.87 -5.40
CA PRO A 61 -12.31 6.83 -6.31
C PRO A 61 -12.70 6.56 -7.77
N ARG A 62 -12.53 7.54 -8.65
CA ARG A 62 -12.68 7.32 -10.11
C ARG A 62 -11.54 6.49 -10.67
N ARG A 63 -10.33 6.74 -10.17
CA ARG A 63 -9.11 5.96 -10.43
C ARG A 63 -8.13 6.09 -9.28
N MET A 64 -7.35 5.05 -9.04
CA MET A 64 -6.32 5.03 -7.99
C MET A 64 -5.15 4.14 -8.41
N THR A 65 -3.94 4.58 -8.12
CA THR A 65 -2.71 3.79 -8.26
C THR A 65 -1.96 3.83 -6.94
N VAL A 66 -1.56 2.66 -6.47
CA VAL A 66 -0.69 2.48 -5.30
C VAL A 66 0.62 1.87 -5.80
N VAL A 67 1.73 2.55 -5.52
CA VAL A 67 3.08 2.06 -5.81
C VAL A 67 3.80 1.80 -4.50
N GLY A 68 4.20 0.56 -4.27
CA GLY A 68 5.09 0.17 -3.20
C GLY A 68 6.53 0.04 -3.69
N ASP A 69 7.38 0.99 -3.32
CA ASP A 69 8.81 1.03 -3.64
C ASP A 69 9.63 0.55 -2.44
N PHE A 70 9.98 -0.75 -2.43
CA PHE A 70 10.59 -1.41 -1.28
C PHE A 70 12.12 -1.37 -1.32
N SER A 71 12.75 -1.31 -0.15
CA SER A 71 14.21 -1.35 -0.02
C SER A 71 14.81 -2.63 -0.61
N VAL A 72 16.06 -2.54 -1.08
CA VAL A 72 16.77 -3.67 -1.69
C VAL A 72 16.93 -4.81 -0.69
N ARG A 73 16.62 -6.03 -1.10
CA ARG A 73 16.90 -7.27 -0.36
C ARG A 73 17.57 -8.29 -1.27
N GLY A 74 18.65 -8.91 -0.79
CA GLY A 74 19.42 -9.89 -1.58
C GLY A 74 19.97 -9.31 -2.89
N GLY A 75 20.25 -8.00 -2.95
CA GLY A 75 20.69 -7.31 -4.16
C GLY A 75 19.58 -7.00 -5.17
N ILE A 76 18.31 -7.32 -4.86
CA ILE A 76 17.17 -7.12 -5.76
C ILE A 76 16.28 -5.98 -5.24
N LYS A 77 15.93 -5.06 -6.13
CA LYS A 77 14.97 -3.99 -5.89
C LYS A 77 13.59 -4.45 -6.34
N THR A 78 12.59 -4.29 -5.49
CA THR A 78 11.19 -4.63 -5.83
C THR A 78 10.33 -3.37 -5.79
N VAL A 79 9.64 -3.11 -6.91
CA VAL A 79 8.64 -2.05 -7.03
C VAL A 79 7.35 -2.71 -7.49
N VAL A 80 6.29 -2.58 -6.70
CA VAL A 80 4.97 -3.14 -7.00
C VAL A 80 4.02 -2.00 -7.33
N THR A 81 3.28 -2.12 -8.43
CA THR A 81 2.24 -1.16 -8.82
C THR A 81 0.91 -1.87 -8.91
N ALA A 82 -0.09 -1.38 -8.18
CA ALA A 82 -1.48 -1.82 -8.27
C ALA A 82 -2.35 -0.63 -8.72
N THR A 83 -3.29 -0.87 -9.63
CA THR A 83 -4.15 0.18 -10.21
C THR A 83 -5.61 -0.25 -10.22
N TYR A 84 -6.49 0.67 -9.87
CA TYR A 84 -7.94 0.58 -9.98
C TYR A 84 -8.47 1.67 -10.91
N ASN A 85 -9.40 1.29 -11.79
CA ASN A 85 -10.24 2.21 -12.56
C ASN A 85 -11.70 1.81 -12.34
N ALA A 86 -12.57 2.78 -12.07
CA ALA A 86 -14.00 2.51 -11.97
C ALA A 86 -14.53 1.93 -13.31
N PRO A 87 -15.45 0.95 -13.26
CA PRO A 87 -16.02 0.33 -14.44
C PRO A 87 -16.87 1.28 -15.29
#